data_AF-A0A7K6CTI7-F1
#
_entry.id   AF-A0A7K6CTI7-F1
#
_cell.length_a   1.000
_cell.length_b   1.000
_cell.length_c   1.000
_cell.angle_alpha   90.00
_cell.angle_beta   90.00
_cell.angle_gamma   90.00
#
_symmetry.space_group_name_H-M   'P 1'
#
loop_
_entity.id
_entity.type
_entity.pdbx_description
1 polymer ?
#
loop_
_entity_poly.entity_id
_entity_poly.type
_entity_poly.pdbx_seq_one_letter_code
_entity_poly.pdbx_strand_id
1 'polypeptide(L)' 'GLSPGSPRRLQELQVPLLALSQCRKLYGTDLGRELPPRRIEDDMICAGDTRGGRDSCKVTLGTSAGLGTSAGLGTS' A
#
# COMPACT_ATOMS: atom_id res chain seq x y z
N GLY A 1 -6.02 -19.16 18.05
CA GLY A 1 -6.06 -17.69 18.14
C GLY A 1 -6.90 -17.17 17.00
N LEU A 2 -7.86 -16.31 17.30
CA LEU A 2 -8.88 -15.81 16.36
C LEU A 2 -8.23 -15.21 15.11
N SER A 3 -8.58 -15.72 13.91
CA SER A 3 -8.37 -14.97 12.67
C SER A 3 -9.34 -13.79 12.70
N PRO A 4 -8.87 -12.53 12.74
CA PRO A 4 -9.77 -11.39 12.69
C PRO A 4 -10.43 -11.44 11.32
N GLY A 5 -11.74 -11.70 11.30
CA GLY A 5 -12.51 -11.76 10.07
C GLY A 5 -12.27 -10.50 9.24
N SER A 6 -12.23 -10.67 7.91
CA SER A 6 -12.12 -9.58 6.95
C SER A 6 -13.11 -8.46 7.31
N PRO A 7 -12.69 -7.18 7.20
CA PRO A 7 -13.53 -6.06 7.59
C PRO A 7 -14.83 -6.09 6.80
N ARG A 8 -15.97 -6.11 7.50
CA ARG A 8 -17.31 -6.15 6.89
C ARG A 8 -17.80 -4.78 6.42
N ARG A 9 -17.06 -3.71 6.72
CA ARG A 9 -17.37 -2.33 6.34
C ARG A 9 -16.15 -1.70 5.70
N LEU A 10 -16.38 -0.72 4.83
CA LEU A 10 -15.32 0.09 4.24
C LEU A 10 -14.45 0.67 5.35
N GLN A 11 -13.14 0.52 5.20
CA GLN A 11 -12.15 1.09 6.09
C GLN A 11 -11.50 2.28 5.39
N GLU A 12 -11.17 3.30 6.16
CA GLU A 12 -10.48 4.50 5.71
C GLU A 12 -9.32 4.77 6.66
N LEU A 13 -8.26 5.37 6.12
CA LEU A 13 -7.11 5.80 6.88
C LEU A 13 -6.56 7.09 6.26
N GLN A 14 -6.19 8.04 7.12
CA GLN A 14 -5.45 9.23 6.73
C GLN A 14 -3.94 9.00 6.90
N VAL A 15 -3.18 9.26 5.84
CA VAL A 15 -1.72 9.15 5.79
C VAL A 15 -1.12 10.38 5.11
N PRO A 16 0.11 10.80 5.48
CA PRO A 16 0.76 11.92 4.83
C PRO A 16 1.25 11.55 3.43
N LEU A 17 1.33 12.55 2.55
CA LEU A 17 2.04 12.42 1.28
C LEU A 17 3.55 12.40 1.53
N LEU A 18 4.24 11.50 0.83
CA LEU A 18 5.69 11.37 0.86
C LEU A 18 6.29 11.97 -0.41
N ALA A 19 7.42 12.67 -0.27
CA ALA A 19 8.15 13.17 -1.43
C ALA A 19 8.64 12.00 -2.30
N LEU A 20 8.54 12.14 -3.62
CA LEU A 20 8.95 11.11 -4.58
C LEU A 20 10.42 10.69 -4.40
N SER A 21 11.29 11.64 -4.07
CA SER A 21 12.71 11.40 -3.79
C SER A 21 12.95 10.55 -2.54
N GLN A 22 12.13 10.73 -1.50
CA GLN A 22 12.17 9.89 -0.30
C GLN A 22 11.66 8.49 -0.62
N CYS A 23 10.57 8.39 -1.38
CA CYS A 23 9.99 7.13 -1.79
C CYS A 23 10.96 6.27 -2.60
N ARG A 24 11.65 6.87 -3.58
CA ARG A 24 12.69 6.21 -4.38
C ARG A 24 13.84 5.66 -3.54
N LYS A 25 14.22 6.35 -2.46
CA LYS A 25 15.24 5.85 -1.54
C LYS A 25 14.75 4.65 -0.73
N LEU A 26 13.53 4.72 -0.20
CA LEU A 26 12.94 3.66 0.61
C LEU A 26 12.72 2.38 -0.21
N TYR A 27 12.10 2.49 -1.37
CA TYR A 27 11.76 1.34 -2.22
C TYR A 27 12.88 0.93 -3.19
N GLY A 28 13.92 1.75 -3.37
CA GLY A 28 15.10 1.39 -4.16
C GLY A 28 16.12 0.52 -3.42
N THR A 29 15.91 0.32 -2.11
CA THR A 29 16.77 -0.53 -1.27
C THR A 29 16.27 -1.97 -1.31
N ASP A 30 17.17 -2.95 -1.29
CA ASP A 30 16.79 -4.36 -1.13
C ASP A 30 16.45 -4.62 0.34
N LEU A 31 15.17 -4.85 0.62
CA LEU A 31 14.65 -5.13 1.95
C LEU A 31 14.36 -6.63 2.15
N GLY A 32 14.87 -7.47 1.24
CA GLY A 32 14.73 -8.92 1.31
C GLY A 32 13.66 -9.49 0.37
N ARG A 33 13.40 -10.79 0.49
CA ARG A 33 12.60 -11.55 -0.50
C ARG A 33 11.16 -11.07 -0.64
N GLU A 34 10.58 -10.51 0.41
CA GLU A 34 9.19 -10.02 0.41
C GLU A 34 9.05 -8.63 -0.21
N LEU A 35 10.13 -7.82 -0.15
CA LEU A 35 10.18 -6.44 -0.59
C LEU A 35 11.44 -6.19 -1.44
N PRO A 36 11.49 -6.76 -2.67
CA PRO A 36 12.58 -6.48 -3.59
C PRO A 36 12.54 -5.01 -4.04
N PRO A 37 13.69 -4.46 -4.46
CA PRO A 37 13.76 -3.08 -4.94
C PRO A 37 12.75 -2.80 -6.05
N ARG A 38 12.07 -1.66 -5.97
CA ARG A 38 11.13 -1.18 -6.99
C ARG A 38 11.48 0.21 -7.48
N ARG A 39 11.31 0.42 -8.79
CA ARG A 39 11.32 1.76 -9.37
C ARG A 39 9.98 2.43 -9.11
N ILE A 40 10.06 3.65 -8.60
CA ILE A 40 8.92 4.56 -8.46
C ILE A 40 8.98 5.55 -9.62
N GLU A 41 8.01 5.46 -10.53
CA GLU A 41 7.92 6.29 -11.73
C GLU A 41 7.42 7.71 -11.41
N ASP A 42 7.61 8.65 -12.33
CA ASP A 42 7.25 10.06 -12.11
C ASP A 42 5.73 10.31 -12.07
N ASP A 43 4.92 9.37 -12.56
CA ASP A 43 3.46 9.40 -12.53
C ASP A 43 2.85 8.72 -11.29
N MET A 44 3.68 8.33 -10.33
CA MET A 44 3.26 7.72 -9.07
C MET A 44 3.25 8.73 -7.92
N ILE A 45 2.32 8.54 -6.98
CA ILE A 45 2.25 9.28 -5.72
C ILE A 45 2.44 8.31 -4.56
N CYS A 46 3.23 8.72 -3.57
CA CYS A 46 3.45 7.95 -2.36
C CYS A 46 2.71 8.56 -1.16
N ALA A 47 2.07 7.70 -0.37
CA ALA A 47 1.43 8.09 0.88
C ALA A 47 1.66 7.00 1.93
N GLY A 48 2.01 7.38 3.15
CA GLY A 48 2.29 6.43 4.23
C GLY A 48 3.06 7.05 5.39
N ASP A 49 2.95 6.45 6.58
CA ASP A 49 3.75 6.83 7.74
C ASP A 49 5.03 5.98 7.78
N THR A 50 6.21 6.60 7.73
CA THR A 50 7.49 5.88 7.78
C THR A 50 7.75 5.17 9.11
N ARG A 51 6.94 5.47 10.15
CA ARG A 51 6.96 4.75 11.44
C ARG A 51 6.14 3.46 11.39
N GLY A 52 5.41 3.21 10.31
CA GLY A 52 4.53 2.05 10.14
C GLY A 52 3.25 2.15 10.98
N GLY A 53 2.58 1.00 11.17
CA GLY A 53 1.39 0.87 12.02
C GLY A 53 0.07 1.32 11.40
N ARG A 54 0.10 1.99 10.24
CA ARG A 54 -1.08 2.38 9.46
C ARG A 54 -0.73 2.33 7.97
N ASP A 55 -1.35 1.41 7.24
CA ASP A 55 -1.13 1.26 5.79
C ASP A 55 -2.42 0.80 5.09
N SER A 56 -2.48 1.04 3.79
CA SER A 56 -3.47 0.45 2.90
C SER A 56 -3.08 -0.99 2.56
N CYS A 57 -4.08 -1.87 2.40
CA CYS A 57 -3.84 -3.22 1.95
C CYS A 57 -4.60 -3.49 0.66
N LYS A 58 -3.97 -4.23 -0.26
CA LYS A 58 -4.61 -4.64 -1.51
C LYS A 58 -5.75 -5.62 -1.22
N VAL A 59 -6.98 -5.17 -1.44
CA VAL A 59 -8.15 -6.05 -1.42
C VAL A 59 -8.26 -6.71 -2.79
N THR A 60 -8.14 -8.03 -2.85
CA THR A 60 -8.43 -8.79 -4.09
C THR A 60 -9.86 -9.29 -4.02
N LEU A 61 -10.71 -8.82 -4.93
CA LEU A 61 -12.13 -9.17 -4.99
C LEU A 61 -12.30 -10.56 -5.61
N GLY A 62 -12.31 -11.62 -4.79
CA GLY A 62 -12.84 -12.91 -5.18
C GLY A 62 -14.37 -12.85 -5.20
N THR A 63 -14.97 -12.67 -6.38
CA THR A 63 -16.42 -12.74 -6.66
C THR A 63 -17.36 -12.38 -5.50
N SER A 64 -17.30 -11.14 -5.00
CA SER A 64 -18.43 -10.34 -4.51
C SER A 64 -17.90 -9.07 -3.83
N ALA A 65 -17.79 -7.96 -4.57
CA ALA A 65 -18.05 -6.59 -4.10
C ALA A 65 -17.48 -5.57 -5.09
N GLY A 66 -18.34 -4.68 -5.60
CA GLY A 66 -18.04 -3.28 -5.93
C GLY A 66 -16.88 -2.97 -6.87
N LEU A 67 -17.21 -2.56 -8.10
CA LEU A 67 -16.30 -1.85 -8.98
C LEU A 67 -15.74 -0.60 -8.30
N GLY A 68 -14.41 -0.58 -8.12
CA GLY A 68 -13.59 0.58 -7.82
C GLY A 68 -12.27 0.43 -8.57
N THR A 69 -12.31 0.64 -9.89
CA THR A 69 -11.12 0.68 -10.73
C THR A 69 -10.35 1.97 -10.48
N SER A 70 -9.34 1.92 -9.61
CA SER A 70 -8.03 2.56 -9.78
C SER A 70 -7.20 2.36 -8.51
N ALA A 71 -6.32 1.37 -8.52
CA ALA A 71 -5.18 1.32 -7.61
C ALA A 71 -3.96 0.90 -8.44
N GLY A 72 -3.35 1.88 -9.10
CA GLY A 72 -1.94 1.76 -9.47
C GLY A 72 -1.16 1.53 -8.18
N LEU A 73 -0.40 0.44 -8.16
CA LEU A 73 0.51 -0.02 -7.11
C LEU A 73 0.04 0.19 -5.66
N GLY A 74 -0.79 -0.73 -5.16
CA GLY A 74 -0.85 -0.99 -3.73
C GLY A 74 0.46 -1.62 -3.25
N THR A 75 1.15 -0.95 -2.34
CA THR A 75 2.32 -1.45 -1.61
C THR A 75 1.85 -2.32 -0.44
N SER A 76 2.51 -3.47 -0.26
CA SER A 76 2.66 -4.12 1.06
C SER A 76 4.05 -3.77 1.58
#